data_AF-A0A2G2PTH8-F1
#
_entry.id   AF-A0A2G2PTH8-F1
#
_cell.length_a   1.000
_cell.length_b   1.000
_cell.length_c   1.000
_cell.angle_alpha   90.00
_cell.angle_beta   90.00
_cell.angle_gamma   90.00
#
_symmetry.space_group_name_H-M   'P 1'
#
loop_
_entity.id
_entity.type
_entity.pdbx_description
1 polymer ?
#
loop_
_entity_poly.entity_id
_entity_poly.type
_entity_poly.pdbx_seq_one_letter_code
_entity_poly.pdbx_strand_id
1 'polypeptide(L)'
;MNSQSAGYTKDSLQIKVYTEIVYKNNQAKQINVKKVFCDYCSNAQVDIIKKRAYDLTFNDRNSPENRKLNGIKKLALYIRISKKDFKAFRENE
;
A
#
# COMPACT_ATOMS: atom_id res chain seq x y z
N MET A 1 27.95 1.45 20.83
CA MET A 1 27.04 1.86 19.74
C MET A 1 25.79 1.01 19.84
N ASN A 2 24.70 1.56 20.42
CA ASN A 2 23.47 0.80 20.66
C ASN A 2 22.65 0.65 19.38
N SER A 3 22.44 -0.59 18.97
CA SER A 3 21.64 -1.01 17.83
C SER A 3 20.13 -0.88 18.12
N GLN A 4 19.57 0.32 17.99
CA GLN A 4 18.12 0.58 18.10
C GLN A 4 17.29 0.07 16.90
N SER A 5 17.88 -0.63 15.93
CA SER A 5 17.19 -1.10 14.72
C SER A 5 16.53 -2.48 14.84
N ALA A 6 16.85 -3.26 15.88
CA ALA A 6 16.36 -4.64 16.01
C ALA A 6 14.91 -4.75 16.54
N GLY A 7 14.42 -3.74 17.26
CA GLY A 7 13.05 -3.73 17.82
C GLY A 7 11.98 -3.36 16.79
N TYR A 8 12.24 -2.38 15.93
CA TYR A 8 11.24 -1.82 15.01
C TYR A 8 10.75 -2.83 13.94
N THR A 9 11.59 -3.79 13.54
CA THR A 9 11.20 -4.94 12.70
C THR A 9 10.37 -5.98 13.43
N LYS A 10 10.57 -6.15 14.74
CA LYS A 10 9.77 -7.08 15.57
C LYS A 10 8.33 -6.58 15.75
N ASP A 11 8.15 -5.26 15.77
CA ASP A 11 6.88 -4.62 16.13
C ASP A 11 6.02 -4.17 14.95
N SER A 12 6.43 -4.44 13.71
CA SER A 12 5.68 -4.06 12.50
C SER A 12 5.40 -5.24 11.57
N LEU A 13 4.32 -5.13 10.81
CA LEU A 13 3.94 -6.01 9.71
C LEU A 13 4.26 -5.31 8.39
N GLN A 14 4.65 -6.08 7.39
CA GLN A 14 4.83 -5.60 6.03
C GLN A 14 3.82 -6.30 5.13
N ILE A 15 2.88 -5.53 4.59
CA ILE A 15 1.77 -6.04 3.79
C ILE A 15 2.03 -5.65 2.34
N LYS A 16 2.07 -6.66 1.47
CA LYS A 16 2.20 -6.45 0.03
C LYS A 16 0.84 -6.08 -0.56
N VAL A 17 0.81 -5.10 -1.45
CA VAL A 17 -0.40 -4.66 -2.15
C VAL A 17 -0.09 -4.45 -3.62
N TYR A 18 -0.97 -4.95 -4.49
CA TYR A 18 -0.94 -4.65 -5.91
C TYR A 18 -1.90 -3.52 -6.24
N THR A 19 -1.38 -2.50 -6.92
CA THR A 19 -2.15 -1.40 -7.47
C THR A 19 -1.87 -1.25 -8.95
N GLU A 20 -2.79 -0.60 -9.65
CA GLU A 20 -2.66 -0.31 -11.07
C GLU A 20 -3.03 1.14 -11.33
N ILE A 21 -2.27 1.78 -12.21
CA ILE A 21 -2.55 3.13 -12.71
C ILE A 21 -2.87 3.02 -14.20
N VAL A 22 -4.02 3.54 -14.60
CA VAL A 22 -4.42 3.66 -15.99
C VAL A 22 -4.03 5.03 -16.51
N TYR A 23 -3.17 5.08 -17.51
CA TYR A 23 -2.73 6.31 -18.16
C TYR A 23 -3.39 6.49 -19.53
N LYS A 24 -3.74 7.74 -19.83
CA LYS A 24 -4.14 8.20 -21.16
C LYS A 24 -3.51 9.56 -21.42
N ASN A 25 -2.80 9.70 -22.54
CA ASN A 25 -2.06 10.91 -22.93
C ASN A 25 -1.16 11.43 -21.80
N ASN A 26 -0.36 10.55 -21.21
CA ASN A 26 0.58 10.82 -20.11
C ASN A 26 -0.08 11.31 -18.81
N GLN A 27 -1.40 11.17 -18.68
CA GLN A 27 -2.15 11.53 -17.48
C GLN A 27 -2.72 10.28 -16.82
N ALA A 28 -2.50 10.14 -15.52
CA ALA A 28 -3.15 9.12 -14.71
C ALA A 28 -4.65 9.42 -14.64
N LYS A 29 -5.48 8.53 -15.19
CA LYS A 29 -6.94 8.66 -15.23
C LYS A 29 -7.62 7.89 -14.11
N GLN A 30 -7.06 6.76 -13.73
CA GLN A 30 -7.63 5.90 -12.70
C GLN A 30 -6.54 5.16 -11.94
N ILE A 31 -6.76 4.96 -10.65
CA ILE A 31 -5.93 4.14 -9.78
C ILE A 31 -6.82 3.08 -9.15
N ASN A 32 -6.41 1.82 -9.24
CA ASN A 32 -7.14 0.68 -8.72
C ASN A 32 -6.27 -0.11 -7.76
N VAL A 33 -6.79 -0.45 -6.58
CA VAL A 33 -6.16 -1.42 -5.69
C VAL A 33 -6.70 -2.80 -6.05
N LYS A 34 -5.82 -3.69 -6.54
CA LYS A 34 -6.21 -5.00 -7.08
C LYS A 34 -6.19 -6.12 -6.06
N LYS A 35 -5.15 -6.16 -5.23
CA LYS A 35 -4.98 -7.24 -4.25
C LYS A 35 -4.21 -6.76 -3.03
N VAL A 36 -4.78 -6.98 -1.86
CA VAL A 36 -4.07 -6.87 -0.58
C VAL A 36 -3.67 -8.27 -0.16
N PHE A 37 -2.39 -8.52 0.06
CA PHE A 37 -1.88 -9.83 0.48
C PHE A 37 -1.91 -9.91 2.01
N CYS A 38 -3.09 -10.06 2.57
CA CYS A 38 -3.32 -10.20 4.00
C CYS A 38 -4.56 -11.05 4.25
N ASP A 39 -4.37 -12.36 4.31
CA ASP A 39 -5.48 -13.32 4.42
C ASP A 39 -6.02 -13.42 5.86
N TYR A 40 -5.30 -12.84 6.83
CA TYR A 40 -5.67 -12.76 8.25
C TYR A 40 -6.26 -11.40 8.65
N CYS A 41 -6.42 -10.47 7.70
CA CYS A 41 -6.99 -9.15 7.95
C CYS A 41 -8.51 -9.22 8.03
N SER A 42 -9.13 -8.45 8.94
CA SER A 42 -10.56 -8.16 8.86
C SER A 42 -10.88 -7.17 7.74
N ASN A 43 -12.16 -7.02 7.39
CA ASN A 43 -12.58 -6.11 6.31
C ASN A 43 -12.15 -4.65 6.59
N ALA A 44 -12.33 -4.18 7.84
CA ALA A 44 -11.90 -2.85 8.26
C ALA A 44 -10.39 -2.64 8.08
N GLN A 45 -9.59 -3.64 8.45
CA GLN A 45 -8.14 -3.61 8.26
C GLN A 45 -7.76 -3.58 6.78
N VAL A 46 -8.40 -4.40 5.96
CA VAL A 46 -8.17 -4.42 4.50
C VAL A 46 -8.47 -3.06 3.89
N ASP A 47 -9.54 -2.38 4.31
CA ASP A 47 -9.93 -1.09 3.73
C ASP A 47 -8.97 0.04 4.12
N ILE A 48 -8.45 0.04 5.34
CA ILE A 48 -7.37 0.94 5.74
C ILE A 48 -6.12 0.73 4.87
N ILE A 49 -5.74 -0.53 4.64
CA ILE A 49 -4.60 -0.88 3.79
C ILE A 49 -4.84 -0.44 2.34
N LYS A 50 -6.03 -0.67 1.79
CA LYS A 50 -6.40 -0.24 0.43
C LYS A 50 -6.31 1.27 0.29
N LYS A 51 -6.86 2.04 1.25
CA LYS A 51 -6.78 3.49 1.25
C LYS A 51 -5.33 3.97 1.24
N ARG A 52 -4.49 3.41 2.12
CA ARG A 52 -3.06 3.74 2.16
C ARG A 52 -2.34 3.39 0.87
N ALA A 53 -2.64 2.24 0.27
CA ALA A 53 -2.07 1.81 -1.01
C ALA A 53 -2.46 2.76 -2.15
N TYR A 54 -3.72 3.19 -2.17
CA TYR A 54 -4.21 4.17 -3.12
C TYR A 54 -3.44 5.49 -2.98
N ASP A 55 -3.33 6.04 -1.78
CA ASP A 55 -2.66 7.32 -1.53
C ASP A 55 -1.19 7.28 -1.95
N LEU A 56 -0.48 6.19 -1.61
CA LEU A 56 0.92 6.00 -2.03
C LEU A 56 1.03 5.92 -3.56
N THR A 57 0.15 5.15 -4.21
CA THR A 57 0.11 5.04 -5.66
C THR A 57 -0.21 6.38 -6.32
N PHE A 58 -1.13 7.15 -5.75
CA PHE A 58 -1.49 8.46 -6.24
C PHE A 58 -0.32 9.42 -6.18
N ASN A 59 0.41 9.45 -5.07
CA ASN A 59 1.58 10.31 -4.93
C ASN A 59 2.71 9.92 -5.90
N ASP A 60 2.88 8.61 -6.15
CA ASP A 60 3.94 8.07 -6.99
C ASP A 60 3.61 8.05 -8.50
N ARG A 61 2.37 8.42 -8.87
CA ARG A 61 1.88 8.34 -10.27
C ARG A 61 2.66 9.20 -11.25
N ASN A 62 3.33 10.25 -10.77
CA ASN A 62 4.10 11.17 -11.59
C ASN A 62 5.61 10.93 -11.47
N SER A 63 6.06 9.86 -10.81
CA SER A 63 7.48 9.50 -10.78
C SER A 63 7.93 9.00 -12.16
N PRO A 64 9.11 9.38 -12.65
CA PRO A 64 9.59 9.04 -14.01
C PRO A 64 9.45 7.56 -14.38
N GLU A 65 9.69 6.67 -13.43
CA GLU A 65 9.60 5.21 -13.54
C GLU A 65 8.17 4.69 -13.70
N ASN A 66 7.16 5.48 -13.33
CA ASN A 66 5.75 5.10 -13.33
C ASN A 66 4.94 5.78 -14.42
N ARG A 67 5.41 6.92 -14.93
CA ARG A 67 4.76 7.62 -16.05
C ARG A 67 4.67 6.71 -17.27
N LYS A 68 3.56 6.83 -17.98
CA LYS A 68 3.31 6.11 -19.22
C LYS A 68 2.47 6.97 -20.15
N LEU A 69 2.81 7.01 -21.45
CA LEU A 69 2.02 7.77 -22.42
C LEU A 69 0.59 7.24 -22.49
N ASN A 70 0.41 5.93 -22.63
CA ASN A 70 -0.88 5.26 -22.61
C ASN A 70 -0.76 3.86 -21.99
N GLY A 71 -1.86 3.37 -21.42
CA GLY A 71 -2.01 2.00 -20.93
C GLY A 71 -1.88 1.85 -19.42
N ILE A 72 -1.70 0.61 -18.97
CA ILE A 72 -1.72 0.26 -17.54
C ILE A 72 -0.29 0.10 -17.01
N LYS A 73 -0.01 0.72 -15.87
CA LYS A 73 1.18 0.49 -15.04
C LYS A 73 0.74 -0.28 -13.80
N LYS A 74 1.39 -1.43 -13.54
CA LYS A 74 1.16 -2.21 -12.32
C LYS A 74 2.25 -1.90 -11.31
N LEU A 75 1.88 -1.74 -10.05
CA LEU A 75 2.80 -1.45 -8.95
C LEU A 75 2.61 -2.46 -7.82
N ALA A 76 3.73 -2.85 -7.23
CA ALA A 76 3.77 -3.66 -6.02
C ALA A 76 4.27 -2.77 -4.89
N LEU A 77 3.39 -2.49 -3.94
CA LEU A 77 3.69 -1.69 -2.76
C LEU A 77 3.90 -2.59 -1.55
N TYR A 78 4.81 -2.18 -0.67
CA TYR A 78 4.97 -2.78 0.65
C TYR A 78 4.60 -1.75 1.71
N ILE A 79 3.46 -1.95 2.35
CA ILE A 79 2.94 -1.05 3.39
C ILE A 79 3.36 -1.61 4.73
N ARG A 80 4.09 -0.79 5.49
CA ARG A 80 4.54 -1.14 6.83
C ARG A 80 3.59 -0.55 7.87
N ILE A 81 3.11 -1.38 8.78
CA ILE A 81 2.14 -1.00 9.82
C ILE A 81 2.61 -1.56 11.17
N SER A 82 2.47 -0.79 12.24
CA SER A 82 2.70 -1.26 13.62
C SER A 82 1.74 -2.41 13.95
N LYS A 83 2.23 -3.49 14.57
CA LYS A 83 1.39 -4.63 15.02
C LYS A 83 0.34 -4.20 16.04
N LYS A 84 0.71 -3.26 16.93
CA LYS A 84 -0.19 -2.73 17.96
C LYS A 84 -1.37 -1.99 17.34
N ASP A 85 -1.06 -1.05 16.46
CA ASP A 85 -2.07 -0.23 15.77
C ASP A 85 -2.92 -1.11 14.85
N PHE A 86 -2.26 -2.05 14.17
CA PHE A 86 -2.93 -3.01 13.31
C PHE A 86 -3.95 -3.85 14.10
N LYS A 87 -3.59 -4.35 15.29
CA LYS A 87 -4.49 -5.11 16.15
C LYS A 87 -5.68 -4.27 16.65
N ALA A 88 -5.46 -3.00 16.99
CA ALA A 88 -6.52 -2.09 17.46
C ALA A 88 -7.64 -1.90 16.41
N PHE A 89 -7.34 -2.03 15.12
CA PHE A 89 -8.36 -1.97 14.07
C PHE A 89 -9.28 -3.20 13.99
N ARG A 90 -9.02 -4.28 14.74
CA ARG A 90 -9.95 -5.42 14.86
C ARG A 90 -11.08 -5.20 15.87
N GLU A 91 -10.89 -4.32 16.85
CA GLU A 91 -11.78 -4.22 18.02
C GLU A 91 -12.97 -3.26 17.81
N ASN A 92 -13.13 -2.72 16.58
CA ASN A 92 -14.26 -1.85 16.22
C ASN A 92 -15.33 -2.58 15.37
N GLU A 93 -15.36 -3.92 15.41
CA GLU A 93 -16.45 -4.76 14.88
C GLU A 93 -17.27 -5.37 16.02
#